data_AF-A0A965LTE9-F1
#
_entry.id   AF-A0A965LTE9-F1
#
_cell.length_a   1.000
_cell.length_b   1.000
_cell.length_c   1.000
_cell.angle_alpha   90.00
_cell.angle_beta   90.00
_cell.angle_gamma   90.00
#
_symmetry.space_group_name_H-M   'P 1'
#
loop_
_entity.id
_entity.type
_entity.pdbx_description
1 polymer ?
#
loop_
_entity_poly.entity_id
_entity_poly.type
_entity_poly.pdbx_seq_one_letter_code
_entity_poly.pdbx_strand_id
1 'polypeptide(L)' 'MTYELDTNSKFAQYKHPEALVSTEWLAANLHKPGLVVIEC' A
#
# COMPACT_ATOMS: atom_id res chain seq x y z
N MET A 1 -10.60 -0.37 -11.07
CA MET A 1 -10.07 0.60 -10.09
C MET A 1 -8.59 0.34 -9.96
N THR A 2 -7.76 1.33 -10.23
CA THR A 2 -6.29 1.25 -10.16
C THR A 2 -5.84 2.13 -9.01
N TYR A 3 -5.13 1.57 -8.03
CA TYR A 3 -4.53 2.34 -6.95
C TYR A 3 -3.06 2.62 -7.26
N GLU A 4 -2.55 3.73 -6.74
CA GLU A 4 -1.13 4.05 -6.82
C GLU A 4 -0.34 3.07 -5.96
N LEU A 5 0.58 2.33 -6.58
CA LEU A 5 1.46 1.40 -5.88
C LEU A 5 2.43 2.17 -4.98
N ASP A 6 2.81 1.53 -3.87
CA ASP A 6 3.87 2.05 -3.04
C ASP A 6 5.22 1.90 -3.77
N THR A 7 5.91 3.02 -4.00
CA THR A 7 7.20 3.06 -4.69
C THR A 7 8.39 2.85 -3.73
N ASN A 8 8.15 2.35 -2.52
CA ASN A 8 9.21 2.08 -1.55
C ASN A 8 10.21 1.05 -2.10
N SER A 9 11.48 1.46 -2.20
CA SER A 9 12.56 0.62 -2.74
C SER A 9 12.78 -0.66 -1.96
N LYS A 10 12.38 -0.72 -0.67
CA LYS A 10 12.43 -1.94 0.15
C LYS A 10 11.57 -3.05 -0.42
N PHE A 11 10.54 -2.73 -1.20
CA PHE A 11 9.65 -3.72 -1.79
C PHE A 11 10.16 -4.34 -3.10
N ALA A 12 11.15 -3.72 -3.75
CA ALA A 12 11.69 -4.18 -5.04
C ALA A 12 12.30 -5.60 -5.02
N GLN A 13 12.61 -6.12 -3.84
CA GLN A 13 13.15 -7.48 -3.66
C GLN A 13 12.06 -8.58 -3.65
N TYR A 14 10.79 -8.22 -3.47
CA TYR A 14 9.70 -9.21 -3.38
C TYR A 14 9.17 -9.59 -4.77
N LYS A 15 8.61 -10.80 -4.87
CA LYS A 15 8.00 -11.31 -6.10
C LYS A 15 6.77 -10.50 -6.55
N HIS A 16 6.02 -9.96 -5.59
CA HIS A 16 4.80 -9.17 -5.80
C HIS A 16 4.85 -7.91 -4.92
N PRO A 17 5.65 -6.89 -5.29
CA PRO A 17 5.76 -5.66 -4.52
C PRO A 17 4.41 -4.92 -4.36
N GLU A 18 3.48 -5.11 -5.31
CA GLU A 18 2.15 -4.51 -5.32
C GLU A 18 1.23 -4.94 -4.17
N ALA A 19 1.56 -6.04 -3.49
CA ALA A 19 0.78 -6.55 -2.36
C ALA A 19 1.21 -5.94 -1.01
N LEU A 20 2.29 -5.14 -1.00
CA LEU A 20 2.85 -4.55 0.20
C LEU A 20 2.66 -3.03 0.17
N VAL A 21 2.36 -2.47 1.33
CA VAL A 21 2.27 -1.03 1.54
C VAL A 21 3.04 -0.67 2.81
N SER A 22 3.71 0.47 2.80
CA SER A 22 4.37 1.04 3.97
C SER A 22 3.37 1.73 4.89
N THR A 23 3.81 1.98 6.13
CA THR A 23 3.06 2.78 7.10
C THR A 23 2.84 4.20 6.61
N GLU A 24 3.82 4.78 5.92
CA GLU A 24 3.76 6.13 5.35
C GLU A 24 2.72 6.21 4.24
N TRP A 25 2.70 5.20 3.35
CA TRP A 25 1.68 5.12 2.30
C TRP A 25 0.29 4.96 2.92
N LEU A 26 0.12 4.07 3.92
CA LEU A 26 -1.18 3.88 4.56
C LEU A 26 -1.68 5.16 5.22
N ALA A 27 -0.82 5.88 5.96
CA ALA A 27 -1.16 7.15 6.60
C ALA A 27 -1.62 8.21 5.57
N ALA A 28 -0.95 8.30 4.42
CA ALA A 28 -1.31 9.23 3.36
C ALA A 28 -2.62 8.86 2.62
N ASN A 29 -3.01 7.58 2.65
CA ASN A 29 -4.16 7.07 1.89
C ASN A 29 -5.38 6.72 2.76
N LEU A 30 -5.30 6.85 4.09
CA LEU A 30 -6.26 6.34 5.07
C LEU A 30 -7.73 6.75 4.81
N HIS A 31 -7.94 7.92 4.19
CA HIS A 31 -9.27 8.47 3.93
C HIS A 31 -9.71 8.35 2.45
N LYS A 32 -8.95 7.66 1.60
CA LYS A 32 -9.34 7.46 0.20
C LYS A 32 -10.55 6.53 0.11
N PRO A 33 -11.63 6.92 -0.59
CA PRO A 33 -12.78 6.05 -0.82
C PRO A 33 -12.35 4.72 -1.45
N GLY A 34 -12.80 3.61 -0.87
CA GLY A 34 -12.47 2.26 -1.35
C GLY A 34 -11.28 1.60 -0.64
N LEU A 35 -10.58 2.29 0.26
CA LEU A 35 -9.60 1.67 1.16
C LEU A 35 -10.27 1.17 2.44
N VAL A 36 -10.01 -0.09 2.80
CA VAL A 36 -10.49 -0.71 4.05
C VAL A 36 -9.29 -1.32 4.78
N VAL A 37 -9.18 -1.06 6.08
CA VAL A 37 -8.16 -1.64 6.95
C VAL A 37 -8.81 -2.72 7.81
N ILE A 38 -8.17 -3.88 7.90
CA ILE A 38 -8.62 -5.02 8.71
C ILE A 38 -7.53 -5.34 9.72
N GLU A 39 -7.89 -5.39 11.00
CA GLU A 39 -7.03 -5.84 12.10
C GLU A 39 -7.40 -7.29 12.46
N CYS A 40 -6.40 -8.15 12.66
CA CYS A 40 -6.55 -9.59 12.87
C CYS A 40 -5.86 -10.05 14.16
#